data_AF-A0A947HFT9-F1
#
_entry.id   AF-A0A947HFT9-F1
#
_cell.length_a   1.000
_cell.length_b   1.000
_cell.length_c   1.000
_cell.angle_alpha   90.00
_cell.angle_beta   90.00
_cell.angle_gamma   90.00
#
_symmetry.space_group_name_H-M   'P 1'
#
loop_
_entity.id
_entity.type
_entity.pdbx_description
1 polymer ?
#
loop_
_entity_poly.entity_id
_entity_poly.type
_entity_poly.pdbx_seq_one_letter_code
_entity_poly.pdbx_strand_id
1 'polypeptide(L)'
;MKTKHLLLTSLCTLGLLLQSLPLQAETQTFALSEKVVQGPYQSSEEVRILTKLRVARRLNEQVGQYLAQLPQLKAAFLPHQFGPLAIALFPAEVFELDQGSEIKAKLLLDTSLIPVDLKAFQNDNLYMLESIAHHQARNHQLENDLALYLQDLAKANGAEHAEMLRQTRGQPLLKQYQSNRLFVEAANLFGRSRWQDAIHKLDQAIQGDPGYMGHYFLRAIAYFQLKNYDRTLADLNLGLKIEPNNEGLYFFRGLTYLVQGALLPQALADLNKTIELNPKNAQAYYVRGAAYSSQNRCDKAKADYNQACNLGLSEACPLDCTPPDQEELF
;
A
#
# COMPACT_ATOMS: atom_id res chain seq x y z
N MET A 1 -49.09 11.10 -31.47
CA MET A 1 -47.72 10.63 -31.17
C MET A 1 -46.86 11.82 -30.78
N LYS A 2 -46.45 11.96 -29.50
CA LYS A 2 -45.23 12.65 -29.01
C LYS A 2 -45.36 12.93 -27.50
N THR A 3 -45.19 11.88 -26.70
CA THR A 3 -44.99 11.95 -25.25
C THR A 3 -44.06 10.79 -24.88
N LYS A 4 -42.78 10.86 -25.26
CA LYS A 4 -41.76 9.85 -24.90
C LYS A 4 -40.31 10.36 -24.82
N HIS A 5 -40.06 11.67 -24.72
CA HIS A 5 -38.67 12.19 -24.75
C HIS A 5 -38.22 13.05 -23.56
N LEU A 6 -38.95 13.13 -22.44
CA LEU A 6 -38.51 13.94 -21.28
C LEU A 6 -38.01 13.16 -20.05
N LEU A 7 -37.92 11.82 -20.10
CA LEU A 7 -37.49 11.01 -18.95
C LEU A 7 -36.07 10.45 -19.03
N LEU A 8 -35.37 10.56 -20.17
CA LEU A 8 -33.99 10.07 -20.29
C LEU A 8 -32.91 11.12 -19.97
N THR A 9 -33.22 12.41 -20.04
CA THR A 9 -32.25 13.47 -19.72
C THR A 9 -32.12 13.75 -18.22
N SER A 10 -33.14 13.43 -17.41
CA SER A 10 -33.09 13.69 -15.95
C SER A 10 -32.35 12.60 -15.16
N LEU A 11 -32.18 11.39 -15.70
CA LEU A 11 -31.44 10.32 -15.05
C LEU A 11 -29.92 10.48 -15.23
N CYS A 12 -29.47 10.96 -16.39
CA CYS A 12 -28.06 11.30 -16.61
C CYS A 12 -27.61 12.50 -15.77
N THR A 13 -28.46 13.52 -15.59
CA THR A 13 -28.11 14.68 -14.75
C THR A 13 -28.16 14.37 -13.25
N LEU A 14 -29.06 13.49 -12.78
CA LEU A 14 -29.02 13.00 -11.39
C LEU A 14 -27.76 12.15 -11.12
N GLY A 15 -27.33 11.34 -12.09
CA GLY A 15 -26.09 10.56 -12.01
C GLY A 15 -24.83 11.43 -11.94
N LEU A 16 -24.82 12.57 -12.63
CA LEU A 16 -23.73 13.56 -12.59
C LEU A 16 -23.76 14.42 -11.32
N LEU A 17 -24.94 14.74 -10.77
CA LEU A 17 -25.09 15.53 -9.53
C LEU A 17 -24.68 14.77 -8.26
N LEU A 18 -24.79 13.44 -8.26
CA LEU A 18 -24.34 12.60 -7.14
C LEU A 18 -22.81 12.47 -7.06
N GLN A 19 -22.09 12.74 -8.15
CA GLN A 19 -20.62 12.65 -8.19
C GLN A 19 -19.92 13.89 -7.59
N SER A 20 -20.66 14.96 -7.28
CA SER A 20 -20.09 16.24 -6.84
C SER A 20 -20.55 16.71 -5.46
N LEU A 21 -21.36 15.93 -4.73
CA LEU A 21 -21.70 16.27 -3.35
C LEU A 21 -20.51 15.89 -2.45
N PRO A 22 -19.99 16.79 -1.61
CA PRO A 22 -18.92 16.44 -0.68
C PRO A 22 -19.39 15.32 0.27
N LEU A 23 -18.50 14.38 0.60
CA LEU A 23 -18.73 13.41 1.68
C LEU A 23 -19.17 14.18 2.92
N GLN A 24 -20.41 13.94 3.39
CA GLN A 24 -20.83 14.50 4.66
C GLN A 24 -19.91 13.93 5.75
N ALA A 25 -19.37 14.81 6.59
CA ALA A 25 -18.55 14.40 7.72
C ALA A 25 -19.41 13.51 8.63
N GLU A 26 -19.08 12.23 8.64
CA GLU A 26 -19.75 11.18 9.40
C GLU A 26 -18.69 10.39 10.15
N THR A 27 -19.01 10.07 11.39
CA THR A 27 -18.16 9.23 12.22
C THR A 27 -18.81 7.86 12.37
N GLN A 28 -18.15 6.82 11.87
CA GLN A 28 -18.61 5.45 12.02
C GLN A 28 -17.68 4.68 12.97
N THR A 29 -18.26 3.99 13.95
CA THR A 29 -17.51 3.10 14.85
C THR A 29 -17.61 1.66 14.36
N PHE A 30 -16.47 1.03 14.13
CA PHE A 30 -16.36 -0.41 13.93
C PHE A 30 -15.76 -1.03 15.18
N ALA A 31 -16.35 -2.12 15.67
CA ALA A 31 -15.86 -2.82 16.85
C ALA A 31 -15.94 -4.33 16.65
N LEU A 32 -14.87 -5.03 17.02
CA LEU A 32 -14.79 -6.48 16.99
C LEU A 32 -14.23 -7.00 18.31
N SER A 33 -14.71 -8.17 18.73
CA SER A 33 -14.15 -8.95 19.81
C SER A 33 -13.97 -10.40 19.36
N GLU A 34 -12.85 -11.02 19.71
CA GLU A 34 -12.61 -12.44 19.48
C GLU A 34 -12.05 -13.09 20.74
N LYS A 35 -12.60 -14.26 21.08
CA LYS A 35 -12.13 -15.04 22.23
C LYS A 35 -10.78 -15.69 21.94
N VAL A 36 -9.90 -15.65 22.95
CA VAL A 36 -8.64 -16.39 22.98
C VAL A 36 -8.93 -17.79 23.49
N VAL A 37 -8.85 -18.78 22.60
CA VAL A 37 -9.07 -20.19 22.94
C VAL A 37 -7.74 -20.92 22.93
N GLN A 38 -7.22 -21.23 24.12
CA GLN A 38 -5.95 -21.91 24.30
C GLN A 38 -6.16 -23.42 24.41
N GLY A 39 -5.52 -24.17 23.51
CA GLY A 39 -5.44 -25.63 23.53
C GLY A 39 -4.22 -26.15 24.28
N PRO A 40 -4.06 -27.48 24.36
CA PRO A 40 -2.90 -28.11 25.00
C PRO A 40 -1.59 -27.71 24.30
N TYR A 41 -0.53 -27.54 25.09
CA TYR A 41 0.82 -27.10 24.68
C TYR A 41 0.94 -25.70 24.04
N GLN A 42 -0.16 -25.06 23.69
CA GLN A 42 -0.15 -23.68 23.19
C GLN A 42 0.13 -22.72 24.35
N SER A 43 0.96 -21.71 24.13
CA SER A 43 1.11 -20.59 25.05
C SER A 43 0.00 -19.56 24.85
N SER A 44 -0.28 -18.76 25.88
CA SER A 44 -1.23 -17.64 25.75
C SER A 44 -0.76 -16.63 24.70
N GLU A 45 0.56 -16.43 24.57
CA GLU A 45 1.14 -15.49 23.61
C GLU A 45 0.93 -15.93 22.15
N GLU A 46 1.22 -17.18 21.81
CA GLU A 46 1.08 -17.69 20.43
C GLU A 46 -0.38 -17.60 19.94
N VAL A 47 -1.34 -17.97 20.79
CA VAL A 47 -2.77 -17.87 20.47
C VAL A 47 -3.20 -16.42 20.32
N ARG A 48 -2.75 -15.53 21.22
CA ARG A 48 -3.08 -14.10 21.17
C ARG A 48 -2.57 -13.44 19.89
N ILE A 49 -1.40 -13.82 19.39
CA ILE A 49 -0.86 -13.28 18.14
C ILE A 49 -1.79 -13.59 16.96
N LEU A 50 -2.21 -14.84 16.83
CA LEU A 50 -3.16 -15.24 15.78
C LEU A 50 -4.49 -14.47 15.91
N THR A 51 -5.01 -14.35 17.13
CA THR A 51 -6.25 -13.61 17.39
C THR A 51 -6.10 -12.12 17.04
N LYS A 52 -4.95 -11.49 17.34
CA LYS A 52 -4.67 -10.09 16.95
C LYS A 52 -4.67 -9.91 15.44
N LEU A 53 -4.04 -10.82 14.68
CA LEU A 53 -4.03 -10.78 13.22
C LEU A 53 -5.46 -10.90 12.65
N ARG A 54 -6.25 -11.86 13.14
CA ARG A 54 -7.64 -12.06 12.71
C ARG A 54 -8.53 -10.86 12.98
N VAL A 55 -8.46 -10.31 14.19
CA VAL A 55 -9.26 -9.15 14.58
C VAL A 55 -8.88 -7.95 13.72
N ALA A 56 -7.59 -7.67 13.52
CA ALA A 56 -7.13 -6.58 12.66
C ALA A 56 -7.61 -6.75 11.21
N ARG A 57 -7.42 -7.94 10.62
CA ARG A 57 -7.84 -8.23 9.25
C ARG A 57 -9.34 -8.03 9.07
N ARG A 58 -10.16 -8.65 9.93
CA ARG A 58 -11.63 -8.53 9.85
C ARG A 58 -12.11 -7.11 10.04
N LEU A 59 -11.45 -6.33 10.90
CA LEU A 59 -11.79 -4.91 11.09
C LEU A 59 -11.50 -4.11 9.82
N ASN A 60 -10.31 -4.31 9.24
CA ASN A 60 -9.92 -3.66 7.98
C ASN A 60 -10.83 -4.06 6.81
N GLU A 61 -11.26 -5.33 6.75
CA GLU A 61 -12.24 -5.81 5.76
C GLU A 61 -13.60 -5.12 5.91
N GLN A 62 -14.10 -4.96 7.14
CA GLN A 62 -15.35 -4.23 7.40
C GLN A 62 -15.26 -2.77 6.97
N VAL A 63 -14.15 -2.11 7.29
CA VAL A 63 -13.90 -0.73 6.88
C VAL A 63 -13.80 -0.63 5.36
N GLY A 64 -13.03 -1.50 4.71
CA GLY A 64 -12.90 -1.53 3.25
C GLY A 64 -14.25 -1.77 2.54
N GLN A 65 -15.07 -2.68 3.08
CA GLN A 65 -16.43 -2.92 2.57
C GLN A 65 -17.33 -1.70 2.72
N TYR A 66 -17.23 -0.97 3.83
CA TYR A 66 -17.95 0.29 4.03
C TYR A 66 -17.48 1.36 3.03
N LEU A 67 -16.17 1.56 2.88
CA LEU A 67 -15.61 2.52 1.91
C LEU A 67 -16.06 2.20 0.47
N ALA A 68 -16.15 0.92 0.09
CA ALA A 68 -16.61 0.49 -1.23
C ALA A 68 -18.10 0.81 -1.51
N GLN A 69 -18.89 1.11 -0.48
CA GLN A 69 -20.29 1.53 -0.61
C GLN A 69 -20.42 3.03 -0.83
N LEU A 70 -19.38 3.82 -0.54
CA LEU A 70 -19.40 5.28 -0.72
C LEU A 70 -19.30 5.62 -2.21
N PRO A 71 -20.31 6.27 -2.83
CA PRO A 71 -20.36 6.47 -4.28
C PRO A 71 -19.15 7.21 -4.87
N GLN A 72 -18.64 8.20 -4.14
CA GLN A 72 -17.48 9.01 -4.55
C GLN A 72 -16.20 8.16 -4.62
N LEU A 73 -15.95 7.33 -3.60
CA LEU A 73 -14.79 6.43 -3.61
C LEU A 73 -14.93 5.32 -4.64
N LYS A 74 -16.15 4.80 -4.83
CA LYS A 74 -16.43 3.78 -5.85
C LYS A 74 -16.16 4.24 -7.29
N ALA A 75 -16.26 5.54 -7.54
CA ALA A 75 -15.92 6.12 -8.84
C ALA A 75 -14.39 6.28 -9.03
N ALA A 76 -13.63 6.45 -7.95
CA ALA A 76 -12.19 6.69 -7.99
C ALA A 76 -11.34 5.41 -7.86
N PHE A 77 -11.77 4.44 -7.06
CA PHE A 77 -10.95 3.27 -6.71
C PHE A 77 -11.48 1.96 -7.29
N LEU A 78 -10.55 1.08 -7.65
CA LEU A 78 -10.86 -0.29 -8.05
C LEU A 78 -11.23 -1.15 -6.81
N PRO A 79 -12.04 -2.21 -6.96
CA PRO A 79 -12.48 -3.03 -5.84
C PRO A 79 -11.36 -3.57 -4.93
N HIS A 80 -10.20 -3.90 -5.49
CA HIS A 80 -9.07 -4.42 -4.72
C HIS A 80 -8.30 -3.33 -3.94
N GLN A 81 -8.54 -2.05 -4.21
CA GLN A 81 -7.85 -0.91 -3.57
C GLN A 81 -8.52 -0.48 -2.25
N PHE A 82 -9.76 -0.89 -1.97
CA PHE A 82 -10.48 -0.49 -0.75
C PHE A 82 -9.86 -1.04 0.54
N GLY A 83 -9.31 -2.26 0.51
CA GLY A 83 -8.58 -2.82 1.64
C GLY A 83 -7.33 -1.99 1.97
N PRO A 84 -6.44 -1.76 1.00
CA PRO A 84 -5.27 -0.90 1.20
C PRO A 84 -5.63 0.52 1.61
N LEU A 85 -6.67 1.11 1.00
CA LEU A 85 -7.17 2.43 1.33
C LEU A 85 -7.65 2.51 2.78
N ALA A 86 -8.38 1.49 3.25
CA ALA A 86 -8.82 1.39 4.65
C ALA A 86 -7.63 1.42 5.61
N ILE A 87 -6.56 0.66 5.33
CA ILE A 87 -5.36 0.66 6.18
C ILE A 87 -4.62 2.00 6.11
N ALA A 88 -4.46 2.57 4.92
CA ALA A 88 -3.71 3.81 4.71
C ALA A 88 -4.34 4.99 5.46
N LEU A 89 -5.67 5.10 5.41
CA LEU A 89 -6.40 6.23 6.00
C LEU A 89 -6.81 5.97 7.45
N PHE A 90 -7.11 4.71 7.79
CA PHE A 90 -7.70 4.33 9.07
C PHE A 90 -7.00 3.07 9.62
N PRO A 91 -5.76 3.20 10.13
CA PRO A 91 -5.07 2.06 10.72
C PRO A 91 -5.84 1.52 11.94
N ALA A 92 -6.15 0.23 11.93
CA ALA A 92 -6.87 -0.42 13.02
C ALA A 92 -6.03 -0.46 14.31
N GLU A 93 -6.59 0.10 15.39
CA GLU A 93 -6.05 -0.05 16.74
C GLU A 93 -6.63 -1.32 17.38
N VAL A 94 -5.77 -2.34 17.53
CA VAL A 94 -6.09 -3.56 18.28
C VAL A 94 -5.61 -3.39 19.71
N PHE A 95 -6.54 -3.47 20.66
CA PHE A 95 -6.24 -3.29 22.08
C PHE A 95 -6.64 -4.50 22.90
N GLU A 96 -5.93 -4.66 24.00
CA GLU A 96 -6.15 -5.69 24.97
C GLU A 96 -6.52 -4.96 26.25
N LEU A 97 -7.80 -5.05 26.65
CA LEU A 97 -8.28 -4.32 27.82
C LEU A 97 -7.63 -4.87 29.11
N ASP A 98 -7.30 -6.16 29.13
CA ASP A 98 -6.57 -6.91 30.18
C ASP A 98 -6.05 -8.24 29.60
N GLN A 99 -5.26 -9.05 30.34
CA GLN A 99 -5.00 -10.48 30.02
C GLN A 99 -6.28 -11.37 30.02
N GLY A 100 -7.45 -10.77 29.84
CA GLY A 100 -8.73 -11.43 29.69
C GLY A 100 -8.79 -12.38 28.50
N SER A 101 -9.91 -13.09 28.42
CA SER A 101 -10.19 -14.12 27.43
C SER A 101 -10.56 -13.59 26.05
N GLU A 102 -10.50 -12.27 25.81
CA GLU A 102 -10.93 -11.63 24.57
C GLU A 102 -9.95 -10.54 24.12
N ILE A 103 -9.76 -10.46 22.81
CA ILE A 103 -9.05 -9.37 22.13
C ILE A 103 -10.08 -8.50 21.43
N LYS A 104 -10.01 -7.19 21.67
CA LYS A 104 -10.95 -6.22 21.13
C LYS A 104 -10.23 -5.26 20.20
N ALA A 105 -10.94 -4.79 19.19
CA ALA A 105 -10.47 -3.71 18.36
C ALA A 105 -11.62 -2.77 18.08
N LYS A 106 -11.30 -1.49 18.04
CA LYS A 106 -12.23 -0.41 17.70
C LYS A 106 -11.52 0.50 16.72
N LEU A 107 -12.20 0.81 15.63
CA LEU A 107 -11.75 1.78 14.67
C LEU A 107 -12.81 2.85 14.54
N LEU A 108 -12.38 4.10 14.71
CA LEU A 108 -13.19 5.28 14.48
C LEU A 108 -12.87 5.77 13.08
N LEU A 109 -13.81 5.62 12.16
CA LEU A 109 -13.70 6.16 10.82
C LEU A 109 -14.31 7.55 10.84
N ASP A 110 -13.50 8.56 10.51
CA ASP A 110 -13.95 9.93 10.28
C ASP A 110 -13.81 10.24 8.79
N THR A 111 -14.93 10.36 8.09
CA THR A 111 -14.93 10.60 6.63
C THR A 111 -14.31 11.94 6.26
N SER A 112 -14.13 12.87 7.20
CA SER A 112 -13.43 14.15 6.94
C SER A 112 -11.93 13.96 6.70
N LEU A 113 -11.36 12.81 7.07
CA LEU A 113 -9.97 12.45 6.78
C LEU A 113 -9.78 11.91 5.36
N ILE A 114 -10.87 11.64 4.63
CA ILE A 114 -10.80 11.22 3.23
C ILE A 114 -10.38 12.43 2.38
N PRO A 115 -9.33 12.32 1.55
CA PRO A 115 -8.89 13.40 0.68
C PRO A 115 -10.01 13.90 -0.24
N VAL A 116 -10.07 15.22 -0.44
CA VAL A 116 -11.07 15.83 -1.33
C VAL A 116 -10.79 15.48 -2.79
N ASP A 117 -9.53 15.53 -3.21
CA ASP A 117 -9.11 15.09 -4.55
C ASP A 117 -8.67 13.62 -4.52
N LEU A 118 -9.65 12.74 -4.72
CA LEU A 118 -9.44 11.29 -4.70
C LEU A 118 -8.54 10.82 -5.85
N LYS A 119 -8.55 11.51 -6.99
CA LYS A 119 -7.79 11.10 -8.17
C LYS A 119 -6.33 11.49 -8.03
N ALA A 120 -6.04 12.71 -7.55
CA ALA A 120 -4.70 13.11 -7.16
C ALA A 120 -4.16 12.16 -6.08
N PHE A 121 -4.92 11.95 -5.00
CA PHE A 121 -4.50 11.03 -3.94
C PHE A 121 -4.19 9.62 -4.47
N GLN A 122 -5.03 9.05 -5.34
CA GLN A 122 -4.79 7.73 -5.92
C GLN A 122 -3.50 7.70 -6.75
N ASN A 123 -3.23 8.74 -7.55
CA ASN A 123 -2.03 8.82 -8.37
C ASN A 123 -0.77 8.95 -7.51
N ASP A 124 -0.79 9.86 -6.54
CA ASP A 124 0.36 10.17 -5.67
C ASP A 124 0.70 9.00 -4.75
N ASN A 125 -0.31 8.19 -4.39
CA ASN A 125 -0.18 7.10 -3.44
C ASN A 125 -0.28 5.71 -4.08
N LEU A 126 -0.31 5.59 -5.40
CA LEU A 126 -0.53 4.32 -6.11
C LEU A 126 0.38 3.21 -5.58
N TYR A 127 1.69 3.44 -5.59
CA TYR A 127 2.67 2.44 -5.16
C TYR A 127 2.68 2.19 -3.64
N MET A 128 2.33 3.20 -2.84
CA MET A 128 2.14 3.00 -1.40
C MET A 128 0.95 2.06 -1.16
N LEU A 129 -0.18 2.29 -1.83
CA LEU A 129 -1.36 1.44 -1.74
C LEU A 129 -1.08 0.02 -2.24
N GLU A 130 -0.32 -0.15 -3.32
CA GLU A 130 0.13 -1.46 -3.78
C GLU A 130 1.04 -2.16 -2.75
N SER A 131 1.99 -1.44 -2.16
CA SER A 131 2.83 -1.97 -1.08
C SER A 131 2.00 -2.42 0.13
N ILE A 132 0.97 -1.66 0.50
CA ILE A 132 0.03 -2.02 1.57
C ILE A 132 -0.79 -3.26 1.16
N ALA A 133 -1.22 -3.38 -0.09
CA ALA A 133 -1.92 -4.56 -0.59
C ALA A 133 -1.05 -5.82 -0.48
N HIS A 134 0.22 -5.73 -0.89
CA HIS A 134 1.20 -6.82 -0.72
C HIS A 134 1.39 -7.18 0.76
N HIS A 135 1.44 -6.17 1.64
CA HIS A 135 1.51 -6.38 3.08
C HIS A 135 0.29 -7.13 3.62
N GLN A 136 -0.92 -6.76 3.19
CA GLN A 136 -2.16 -7.41 3.58
C GLN A 136 -2.16 -8.89 3.18
N ALA A 137 -1.76 -9.19 1.95
CA ALA A 137 -1.65 -10.57 1.47
C ALA A 137 -0.63 -11.37 2.31
N ARG A 138 0.52 -10.78 2.63
CA ARG A 138 1.55 -11.40 3.48
C ARG A 138 1.02 -11.66 4.90
N ASN A 139 0.30 -10.71 5.49
CA ASN A 139 -0.32 -10.89 6.82
C ASN A 139 -1.38 -11.99 6.82
N HIS A 140 -2.17 -12.09 5.74
CA HIS A 140 -3.14 -13.17 5.61
C HIS A 140 -2.45 -14.54 5.50
N GLN A 141 -1.36 -14.62 4.75
CA GLN A 141 -0.54 -15.85 4.69
C GLN A 141 0.02 -16.21 6.07
N LEU A 142 0.60 -15.24 6.79
CA LEU A 142 1.12 -15.43 8.14
C LEU A 142 0.04 -15.89 9.13
N GLU A 143 -1.18 -15.34 9.04
CA GLU A 143 -2.34 -15.78 9.83
C GLU A 143 -2.65 -17.27 9.58
N ASN A 144 -2.63 -17.70 8.31
CA ASN A 144 -2.88 -19.09 7.94
C ASN A 144 -1.76 -20.02 8.46
N ASP A 145 -0.50 -19.61 8.31
CA ASP A 145 0.65 -20.39 8.76
C ASP A 145 0.69 -20.55 10.28
N LEU A 146 0.38 -19.47 11.02
CA LEU A 146 0.21 -19.51 12.48
C LEU A 146 -0.96 -20.39 12.91
N ALA A 147 -2.09 -20.34 12.17
CA ALA A 147 -3.23 -21.20 12.46
C ALA A 147 -2.89 -22.69 12.30
N LEU A 148 -2.18 -23.06 11.22
CA LEU A 148 -1.71 -24.42 10.99
C LEU A 148 -0.71 -24.85 12.06
N TYR A 149 0.27 -24.00 12.37
CA TYR A 149 1.24 -24.24 13.44
C TYR A 149 0.56 -24.52 14.79
N LEU A 150 -0.42 -23.70 15.18
CA LEU A 150 -1.16 -23.90 16.43
C LEU A 150 -2.00 -25.17 16.42
N GLN A 151 -2.57 -25.57 15.29
CA GLN A 151 -3.27 -26.85 15.16
C GLN A 151 -2.33 -28.04 15.36
N ASP A 152 -1.11 -27.97 14.82
CA ASP A 152 -0.11 -29.02 14.98
C ASP A 152 0.41 -29.07 16.42
N LEU A 153 0.61 -27.90 17.06
CA LEU A 153 1.01 -27.81 18.46
C LEU A 153 -0.04 -28.43 19.40
N ALA A 154 -1.33 -28.23 19.11
CA ALA A 154 -2.42 -28.86 19.86
C ALA A 154 -2.46 -30.40 19.71
N LYS A 155 -1.87 -30.94 18.64
CA LYS A 155 -1.78 -32.37 18.35
C LYS A 155 -0.41 -32.97 18.72
N ALA A 156 0.47 -32.20 19.34
CA ALA A 156 1.82 -32.64 19.65
C ALA A 156 1.83 -33.88 20.57
N ASN A 157 2.66 -34.85 20.21
CA ASN A 157 2.83 -36.10 20.95
C ASN A 157 3.87 -35.95 22.07
N GLY A 158 3.56 -35.10 23.05
CA GLY A 158 4.43 -34.82 24.19
C GLY A 158 5.23 -33.51 24.08
N ALA A 159 5.87 -33.14 25.18
CA ALA A 159 6.54 -31.85 25.34
C ALA A 159 7.73 -31.66 24.38
N GLU A 160 8.48 -32.72 24.08
CA GLU A 160 9.63 -32.66 23.16
C GLU A 160 9.18 -32.36 21.72
N HIS A 161 8.12 -33.00 21.25
CA HIS A 161 7.54 -32.70 19.93
C HIS A 161 7.00 -31.27 19.88
N ALA A 162 6.29 -30.83 20.94
CA ALA A 162 5.81 -29.46 21.02
C ALA A 162 6.95 -28.43 20.96
N GLU A 163 8.05 -28.70 21.66
CA GLU A 163 9.23 -27.82 21.67
C GLU A 163 9.94 -27.80 20.31
N MET A 164 10.08 -28.95 19.66
CA MET A 164 10.59 -29.01 18.28
C MET A 164 9.72 -28.17 17.33
N LEU A 165 8.39 -28.21 17.43
CA LEU A 165 7.49 -27.36 16.62
C LEU A 165 7.66 -25.87 16.93
N ARG A 166 7.86 -25.49 18.19
CA ARG A 166 8.15 -24.09 18.55
C ARG A 166 9.44 -23.59 17.92
N GLN A 167 10.50 -24.39 17.98
CA GLN A 167 11.80 -23.99 17.44
C GLN A 167 11.81 -23.94 15.91
N THR A 168 11.22 -24.95 15.26
CA THR A 168 11.28 -25.10 13.80
C THR A 168 10.26 -24.25 13.05
N ARG A 169 9.10 -23.96 13.66
CA ARG A 169 7.99 -23.24 13.02
C ARG A 169 7.52 -22.02 13.81
N GLY A 170 7.33 -22.16 15.12
CA GLY A 170 6.82 -21.07 15.97
C GLY A 170 7.73 -19.83 15.97
N GLN A 171 9.03 -20.01 16.22
CA GLN A 171 10.00 -18.93 16.30
C GLN A 171 10.14 -18.14 14.98
N PRO A 172 10.28 -18.77 13.80
CA PRO A 172 10.25 -18.06 12.52
C PRO A 172 8.97 -17.24 12.32
N LEU A 173 7.79 -17.82 12.60
CA LEU A 173 6.51 -17.13 12.44
C LEU A 173 6.36 -15.95 13.40
N LEU A 174 6.82 -16.11 14.65
CA LEU A 174 6.83 -15.03 15.63
C LEU A 174 7.74 -13.88 15.19
N LYS A 175 8.92 -14.21 14.67
CA LYS A 175 9.87 -13.22 14.14
C LYS A 175 9.28 -12.46 12.94
N GLN A 176 8.59 -13.16 12.04
CA GLN A 176 7.87 -12.56 10.93
C GLN A 176 6.71 -11.66 11.39
N TYR A 177 5.94 -12.09 12.39
CA TYR A 177 4.89 -11.26 13.00
C TYR A 177 5.44 -9.97 13.59
N GLN A 178 6.53 -10.06 14.36
CA GLN A 178 7.20 -8.89 14.92
C GLN A 178 7.71 -7.94 13.82
N SER A 179 8.28 -8.50 12.75
CA SER A 179 8.67 -7.73 11.57
C SER A 179 7.49 -6.97 10.95
N ASN A 180 6.37 -7.65 10.72
CA ASN A 180 5.19 -7.06 10.11
C ASN A 180 4.61 -5.93 10.97
N ARG A 181 4.63 -6.07 12.30
CA ARG A 181 4.25 -4.99 13.21
C ARG A 181 5.15 -3.76 13.07
N LEU A 182 6.46 -3.96 13.02
CA LEU A 182 7.43 -2.87 12.83
C LEU A 182 7.24 -2.18 11.47
N PHE A 183 6.92 -2.93 10.42
CA PHE A 183 6.55 -2.35 9.12
C PHE A 183 5.31 -1.47 9.20
N VAL A 184 4.26 -1.89 9.89
CA VAL A 184 3.05 -1.08 10.08
C VAL A 184 3.36 0.19 10.88
N GLU A 185 4.16 0.09 11.94
CA GLU A 185 4.66 1.27 12.67
C GLU A 185 5.44 2.22 11.76
N ALA A 186 6.30 1.68 10.90
CA ALA A 186 7.05 2.46 9.92
C ALA A 186 6.14 3.15 8.91
N ALA A 187 5.13 2.46 8.37
CA ALA A 187 4.16 3.02 7.43
C ALA A 187 3.35 4.16 8.06
N ASN A 188 2.95 4.01 9.33
CA ASN A 188 2.28 5.08 10.08
C ASN A 188 3.19 6.30 10.32
N LEU A 189 4.47 6.09 10.64
CA LEU A 189 5.44 7.17 10.79
C LEU A 189 5.71 7.86 9.45
N PHE A 190 5.82 7.07 8.37
CA PHE A 190 5.96 7.54 7.00
C PHE A 190 4.77 8.43 6.61
N GLY A 191 3.53 8.00 6.80
CA GLY A 191 2.35 8.83 6.51
C GLY A 191 2.30 10.15 7.29
N ARG A 192 3.02 10.26 8.41
CA ARG A 192 3.18 11.49 9.21
C ARG A 192 4.45 12.29 8.86
N SER A 193 5.07 11.98 7.73
CA SER A 193 6.34 12.58 7.29
C SER A 193 7.52 12.42 8.26
N ARG A 194 7.45 11.44 9.18
CA ARG A 194 8.54 11.12 10.11
C ARG A 194 9.49 10.10 9.48
N TRP A 195 10.12 10.50 8.39
CA TRP A 195 10.92 9.62 7.52
C TRP A 195 12.05 8.92 8.27
N GLN A 196 12.77 9.65 9.12
CA GLN A 196 13.89 9.09 9.86
C GLN A 196 13.47 8.03 10.88
N ASP A 197 12.33 8.24 11.54
CA ASP A 197 11.77 7.26 12.49
C ASP A 197 11.24 6.04 11.76
N ALA A 198 10.60 6.23 10.60
CA ALA A 198 10.16 5.14 9.73
C ALA A 198 11.35 4.27 9.28
N ILE A 199 12.46 4.88 8.87
CA ILE A 199 13.71 4.18 8.53
C ILE A 199 14.19 3.32 9.70
N HIS A 200 14.24 3.87 10.93
CA HIS A 200 14.67 3.10 12.09
C HIS A 200 13.78 1.88 12.35
N LYS A 201 12.46 2.01 12.18
CA LYS A 201 11.53 0.87 12.30
C LYS A 201 11.74 -0.16 11.20
N LEU A 202 12.03 0.28 9.98
CA LEU A 202 12.29 -0.60 8.85
C LEU A 202 13.62 -1.36 9.01
N ASP A 203 14.65 -0.74 9.59
CA ASP A 203 15.90 -1.42 9.93
C ASP A 203 15.66 -2.60 10.88
N GLN A 204 14.79 -2.40 11.89
CA GLN A 204 14.40 -3.47 12.82
C GLN A 204 13.54 -4.54 12.13
N ALA A 205 12.60 -4.14 11.27
CA ALA A 205 11.75 -5.06 10.51
C ALA A 205 12.60 -5.97 9.59
N ILE A 206 13.58 -5.41 8.89
CA ILE A 206 14.47 -6.16 7.99
C ILE A 206 15.26 -7.25 8.71
N GLN A 207 15.66 -7.05 9.97
CA GLN A 207 16.31 -8.10 10.76
C GLN A 207 15.37 -9.28 11.04
N GLY A 208 14.07 -8.97 11.19
CA GLY A 208 12.97 -9.89 11.40
C GLY A 208 12.72 -10.77 10.17
N ASP A 209 12.54 -10.10 9.03
CA ASP A 209 12.15 -10.72 7.76
C ASP A 209 12.84 -10.02 6.58
N PRO A 210 14.11 -10.40 6.28
CA PRO A 210 14.91 -9.74 5.25
C PRO A 210 14.45 -10.05 3.83
N GLY A 211 13.55 -11.03 3.66
CA GLY A 211 12.99 -11.44 2.37
C GLY A 211 11.73 -10.69 1.97
N TYR A 212 11.28 -9.71 2.76
CA TYR A 212 10.13 -8.90 2.38
C TYR A 212 10.54 -7.65 1.61
N MET A 213 10.21 -7.61 0.31
CA MET A 213 10.48 -6.49 -0.59
C MET A 213 9.93 -5.16 -0.06
N GLY A 214 8.73 -5.17 0.53
CA GLY A 214 8.05 -3.96 1.03
C GLY A 214 8.87 -3.18 2.07
N HIS A 215 9.72 -3.84 2.86
CA HIS A 215 10.61 -3.14 3.79
C HIS A 215 11.59 -2.21 3.05
N TYR A 216 12.26 -2.75 2.03
CA TYR A 216 13.24 -2.01 1.25
C TYR A 216 12.56 -0.93 0.43
N PHE A 217 11.38 -1.22 -0.13
CA PHE A 217 10.67 -0.24 -0.92
C PHE A 217 10.24 0.99 -0.11
N LEU A 218 9.59 0.78 1.04
CA LEU A 218 9.19 1.90 1.88
C LEU A 218 10.41 2.67 2.43
N ARG A 219 11.51 1.97 2.74
CA ARG A 219 12.74 2.61 3.21
C ARG A 219 13.42 3.41 2.09
N ALA A 220 13.38 2.91 0.86
CA ALA A 220 13.86 3.61 -0.32
C ALA A 220 13.10 4.93 -0.55
N ILE A 221 11.77 4.91 -0.42
CA ILE A 221 10.95 6.11 -0.54
C ILE A 221 11.26 7.08 0.61
N ALA A 222 11.42 6.60 1.84
CA ALA A 222 11.82 7.45 2.97
C ALA A 222 13.21 8.09 2.75
N TYR A 223 14.19 7.35 2.23
CA TYR A 223 15.48 7.91 1.84
C TYR A 223 15.37 8.92 0.71
N PHE A 224 14.47 8.70 -0.23
CA PHE A 224 14.22 9.59 -1.35
C PHE A 224 13.67 10.94 -0.86
N GLN A 225 12.71 10.91 0.07
CA GLN A 225 12.18 12.11 0.74
C GLN A 225 13.29 12.89 1.49
N LEU A 226 14.30 12.19 2.00
CA LEU A 226 15.49 12.78 2.62
C LEU A 226 16.60 13.15 1.62
N LYS A 227 16.32 13.09 0.30
CA LYS A 227 17.26 13.35 -0.80
C LYS A 227 18.52 12.47 -0.77
N ASN A 228 18.43 11.30 -0.15
CA ASN A 228 19.52 10.32 -0.08
C ASN A 228 19.41 9.29 -1.21
N TYR A 229 19.65 9.75 -2.44
CA TYR A 229 19.42 8.97 -3.65
C TYR A 229 20.28 7.70 -3.72
N ASP A 230 21.52 7.72 -3.21
CA ASP A 230 22.38 6.53 -3.20
C ASP A 230 21.78 5.40 -2.35
N ARG A 231 21.21 5.71 -1.18
CA ARG A 231 20.52 4.72 -0.34
C ARG A 231 19.18 4.30 -0.92
N THR A 232 18.44 5.21 -1.56
CA THR A 232 17.24 4.86 -2.34
C THR A 232 17.56 3.83 -3.40
N LEU A 233 18.58 4.06 -4.24
CA LEU A 233 19.00 3.12 -5.28
C LEU A 233 19.46 1.78 -4.70
N ALA A 234 20.19 1.79 -3.59
CA ALA A 234 20.63 0.56 -2.91
C ALA A 234 19.44 -0.30 -2.46
N ASP A 235 18.42 0.30 -1.84
CA ASP A 235 17.24 -0.42 -1.39
C ASP A 235 16.34 -0.89 -2.54
N LEU A 236 16.17 -0.07 -3.60
CA LEU A 236 15.44 -0.49 -4.79
C LEU A 236 16.13 -1.68 -5.49
N ASN A 237 17.47 -1.70 -5.51
CA ASN A 237 18.23 -2.83 -6.03
C ASN A 237 18.06 -4.09 -5.19
N LEU A 238 17.98 -3.97 -3.86
CA LEU A 238 17.67 -5.10 -2.98
C LEU A 238 16.24 -5.59 -3.19
N GLY A 239 15.27 -4.68 -3.31
CA GLY A 239 13.89 -5.02 -3.65
C GLY A 239 13.79 -5.79 -4.96
N LEU A 240 14.48 -5.34 -6.02
CA LEU A 240 14.50 -6.03 -7.32
C LEU A 240 15.24 -7.37 -7.31
N LYS A 241 16.12 -7.63 -6.33
CA LYS A 241 16.66 -8.99 -6.13
C LYS A 241 15.61 -9.94 -5.54
N ILE A 242 14.69 -9.42 -4.73
CA ILE A 242 13.60 -10.19 -4.10
C ILE A 242 12.45 -10.38 -5.10
N GLU A 243 12.05 -9.32 -5.80
CA GLU A 243 10.99 -9.32 -6.81
C GLU A 243 11.49 -8.72 -8.14
N PRO A 244 12.09 -9.53 -9.03
CA PRO A 244 12.75 -9.03 -10.26
C PRO A 244 11.85 -8.36 -11.30
N ASN A 245 10.54 -8.58 -11.22
CA ASN A 245 9.55 -8.05 -12.16
C ASN A 245 8.56 -7.09 -11.47
N ASN A 246 8.99 -6.41 -10.41
CA ASN A 246 8.14 -5.46 -9.70
C ASN A 246 8.16 -4.09 -10.42
N GLU A 247 6.99 -3.69 -10.90
CA GLU A 247 6.78 -2.48 -11.71
C GLU A 247 7.11 -1.18 -10.94
N GLY A 248 6.65 -1.07 -9.70
CA GLY A 248 6.89 0.09 -8.85
C GLY A 248 8.36 0.29 -8.47
N LEU A 249 9.12 -0.81 -8.29
CA LEU A 249 10.56 -0.72 -8.03
C LEU A 249 11.33 -0.17 -9.24
N TYR A 250 10.99 -0.62 -10.46
CA TYR A 250 11.59 -0.05 -11.67
C TYR A 250 11.20 1.42 -11.83
N PHE A 251 9.93 1.78 -11.58
CA PHE A 251 9.48 3.16 -11.69
C PHE A 251 10.27 4.08 -10.76
N PHE A 252 10.32 3.76 -9.47
CA PHE A 252 11.02 4.59 -8.48
C PHE A 252 12.51 4.65 -8.74
N ARG A 253 13.12 3.58 -9.27
CA ARG A 253 14.56 3.58 -9.60
C ARG A 253 14.83 4.47 -10.82
N GLY A 254 13.97 4.39 -11.83
CA GLY A 254 14.00 5.26 -12.99
C GLY A 254 13.82 6.74 -12.63
N LEU A 255 12.84 7.05 -11.78
CA LEU A 255 12.61 8.39 -11.23
C LEU A 255 13.83 8.88 -10.46
N THR A 256 14.43 8.03 -9.61
CA THR A 256 15.62 8.39 -8.82
C THR A 256 16.81 8.72 -9.72
N TYR A 257 17.04 7.92 -10.77
CA TYR A 257 18.07 8.22 -11.76
C TYR A 257 17.84 9.52 -12.51
N LEU A 258 16.59 9.84 -12.84
CA LEU A 258 16.23 11.10 -13.50
C LEU A 258 16.50 12.30 -12.59
N VAL A 259 16.04 12.26 -11.33
CA VAL A 259 16.20 13.35 -10.36
C VAL A 259 17.67 13.60 -10.03
N GLN A 260 18.49 12.55 -9.97
CA GLN A 260 19.95 12.69 -9.80
C GLN A 260 20.64 13.31 -11.02
N GLY A 261 19.98 13.36 -12.19
CA GLY A 261 20.40 14.08 -13.41
C GLY A 261 21.54 13.42 -14.20
N ALA A 262 22.39 12.62 -13.57
CA ALA A 262 23.58 12.02 -14.19
C ALA A 262 23.32 10.67 -14.89
N LEU A 263 22.15 10.07 -14.71
CA LEU A 263 21.89 8.65 -15.04
C LEU A 263 20.70 8.48 -16.00
N LEU A 264 20.55 9.41 -16.96
CA LEU A 264 19.45 9.42 -17.94
C LEU A 264 19.28 8.10 -18.74
N PRO A 265 20.35 7.43 -19.23
CA PRO A 265 20.18 6.15 -19.92
C PRO A 265 19.56 5.06 -19.02
N GLN A 266 19.97 5.00 -17.75
CA GLN A 266 19.42 4.07 -16.77
C GLN A 266 17.98 4.42 -16.41
N ALA A 267 17.67 5.72 -16.26
CA ALA A 267 16.31 6.20 -16.05
C ALA A 267 15.37 5.72 -17.17
N LEU A 268 15.75 5.96 -18.43
CA LEU A 268 14.98 5.53 -19.60
C LEU A 268 14.83 4.01 -19.67
N ALA A 269 15.87 3.24 -19.35
CA ALA A 269 15.81 1.78 -19.35
C ALA A 269 14.80 1.25 -18.32
N ASP A 270 14.84 1.78 -17.09
CA ASP A 270 13.91 1.38 -16.04
C ASP A 270 12.47 1.83 -16.33
N LEU A 271 12.27 3.05 -16.81
CA LEU A 271 10.93 3.55 -17.19
C LEU A 271 10.35 2.77 -18.37
N ASN A 272 11.18 2.33 -19.32
CA ASN A 272 10.75 1.41 -20.37
C ASN A 272 10.29 0.08 -19.78
N LYS A 273 11.01 -0.45 -18.78
CA LYS A 273 10.62 -1.69 -18.12
C LYS A 273 9.32 -1.54 -17.33
N THR A 274 9.11 -0.42 -16.65
CA THR A 274 7.83 -0.08 -15.99
C THR A 274 6.68 -0.11 -16.99
N ILE A 275 6.84 0.52 -18.16
CA ILE A 275 5.81 0.56 -19.21
C ILE A 275 5.57 -0.81 -19.85
N GLU A 276 6.62 -1.63 -19.98
CA GLU A 276 6.48 -3.01 -20.45
C GLU A 276 5.65 -3.86 -19.49
N LEU A 277 5.89 -3.71 -18.17
CA LEU A 277 5.15 -4.41 -17.12
C LEU A 277 3.72 -3.89 -16.97
N ASN A 278 3.52 -2.58 -17.09
CA ASN A 278 2.23 -1.91 -16.99
C ASN A 278 2.08 -0.80 -18.05
N PRO A 279 1.52 -1.15 -19.24
CA PRO A 279 1.32 -0.18 -20.32
C PRO A 279 0.30 0.92 -20.02
N LYS A 280 -0.41 0.85 -18.88
CA LYS A 280 -1.41 1.84 -18.44
C LYS A 280 -0.87 2.78 -17.35
N ASN A 281 0.40 2.67 -16.98
CA ASN A 281 0.99 3.55 -15.99
C ASN A 281 1.24 4.95 -16.59
N ALA A 282 0.31 5.88 -16.36
CA ALA A 282 0.41 7.25 -16.84
C ALA A 282 1.66 7.98 -16.31
N GLN A 283 2.01 7.76 -15.04
CA GLN A 283 3.19 8.39 -14.43
C GLN A 283 4.49 7.93 -15.07
N ALA A 284 4.61 6.65 -15.43
CA ALA A 284 5.80 6.15 -16.12
C ALA A 284 6.02 6.83 -17.49
N TYR A 285 4.94 7.07 -18.25
CA TYR A 285 5.03 7.87 -19.48
C TYR A 285 5.43 9.31 -19.19
N TYR A 286 4.80 9.95 -18.20
CA TYR A 286 5.12 11.33 -17.84
C TYR A 286 6.60 11.53 -17.45
N VAL A 287 7.12 10.69 -16.55
CA VAL A 287 8.52 10.72 -16.12
C VAL A 287 9.47 10.38 -17.28
N ARG A 288 9.11 9.45 -18.17
CA ARG A 288 9.92 9.15 -19.37
C ARG A 288 9.91 10.30 -20.37
N GLY A 289 8.78 11.00 -20.50
CA GLY A 289 8.66 12.24 -21.25
C GLY A 289 9.62 13.32 -20.74
N ALA A 290 9.67 13.51 -19.42
CA ALA A 290 10.62 14.42 -18.77
C ALA A 290 12.09 14.03 -19.01
N ALA A 291 12.41 12.73 -18.98
CA ALA A 291 13.72 12.23 -19.32
C ALA A 291 14.09 12.50 -20.80
N TYR A 292 13.14 12.34 -21.74
CA TYR A 292 13.37 12.71 -23.15
C TYR A 292 13.50 14.21 -23.38
N SER A 293 12.71 15.00 -22.66
CA SER A 293 12.77 16.46 -22.68
C SER A 293 14.14 16.96 -22.24
N SER A 294 14.68 16.39 -21.14
CA SER A 294 16.04 16.67 -20.65
C SER A 294 17.15 16.30 -21.66
N GLN A 295 16.85 15.43 -22.63
CA GLN A 295 17.74 15.09 -23.76
C GLN A 295 17.47 15.92 -25.03
N ASN A 296 16.61 16.94 -24.97
CA ASN A 296 16.11 17.71 -26.12
C ASN A 296 15.42 16.83 -27.19
N ARG A 297 14.87 15.67 -26.81
CA ARG A 297 14.18 14.74 -27.72
C ARG A 297 12.68 15.04 -27.75
N CYS A 298 12.34 16.23 -28.23
CA CYS A 298 11.01 16.81 -28.13
C CYS A 298 9.87 15.95 -28.69
N ASP A 299 10.06 15.31 -29.85
CA ASP A 299 9.00 14.49 -30.45
C ASP A 299 8.62 13.30 -29.56
N LYS A 300 9.62 12.72 -28.88
CA LYS A 300 9.42 11.60 -27.96
C LYS A 300 8.83 12.05 -26.63
N ALA A 301 9.28 13.19 -26.11
CA ALA A 301 8.70 13.79 -24.91
C ALA A 301 7.21 14.08 -25.10
N LYS A 302 6.84 14.77 -26.19
CA LYS A 302 5.45 15.06 -26.54
C LYS A 302 4.60 13.81 -26.72
N ALA A 303 5.14 12.77 -27.36
CA ALA A 303 4.43 11.50 -27.51
C ALA A 303 4.10 10.85 -26.15
N ASP A 304 5.07 10.85 -25.23
CA ASP A 304 4.90 10.29 -23.90
C ASP A 304 3.96 11.13 -23.02
N TYR A 305 4.06 12.47 -23.05
CA TYR A 305 3.12 13.35 -22.33
C TYR A 305 1.69 13.19 -22.83
N ASN A 306 1.48 13.15 -24.15
CA ASN A 306 0.17 12.89 -24.73
C ASN A 306 -0.38 11.53 -24.28
N GLN A 307 0.48 10.51 -24.19
CA GLN A 307 0.06 9.19 -23.70
C GLN A 307 -0.31 9.22 -22.22
N ALA A 308 0.44 9.92 -21.38
CA ALA A 308 0.11 10.11 -19.96
C ALA A 308 -1.23 10.86 -19.80
N CYS A 309 -1.47 11.91 -20.59
CA CYS A 309 -2.73 12.65 -20.64
C CYS A 309 -3.91 11.74 -21.06
N ASN A 310 -3.72 10.94 -22.12
CA ASN A 310 -4.74 9.98 -22.58
C ASN A 310 -5.07 8.91 -21.51
N LEU A 311 -4.09 8.55 -20.67
CA LEU A 311 -4.27 7.65 -19.53
C LEU A 311 -4.85 8.35 -18.29
N GLY A 312 -5.10 9.66 -18.37
CA GLY A 312 -5.85 10.42 -17.37
C GLY A 312 -5.00 11.26 -16.43
N LEU A 313 -3.68 11.41 -16.65
CA LEU A 313 -2.84 12.34 -15.90
C LEU A 313 -2.99 13.76 -16.48
N SER A 314 -3.82 14.59 -15.85
CA SER A 314 -4.18 15.92 -16.37
C SER A 314 -3.00 16.89 -16.43
N GLU A 315 -2.02 16.75 -15.54
CA GLU A 315 -0.79 17.53 -15.54
C GLU A 315 0.03 17.32 -16.82
N ALA A 316 -0.11 16.17 -17.47
CA ALA A 316 0.56 15.87 -18.72
C ALA A 316 -0.17 16.42 -19.97
N CYS A 317 -1.35 17.06 -19.80
CA CYS A 317 -2.19 17.52 -20.91
C CYS A 317 -1.82 18.93 -21.39
N PRO A 318 -1.74 19.09 -22.71
CA PRO A 318 -0.52 18.89 -23.48
C PRO A 318 0.62 19.79 -22.97
N LEU A 319 1.71 19.17 -22.52
CA LEU A 319 2.96 19.87 -22.23
C LEU A 319 3.77 20.10 -23.53
N ASP A 320 4.41 21.27 -23.59
CA ASP A 320 5.43 21.56 -24.59
C ASP A 320 6.69 20.70 -24.37
N CYS A 321 7.76 20.92 -25.13
CA CYS A 321 9.03 20.23 -24.89
C CYS A 321 9.77 20.73 -23.64
N THR A 322 9.14 21.53 -22.79
CA THR A 322 9.76 22.05 -21.58
C THR A 322 9.79 20.94 -20.52
N PRO A 323 10.95 20.61 -19.94
CA PRO A 323 10.98 19.63 -18.85
C PRO A 323 10.19 20.21 -17.66
N PRO A 324 9.34 19.41 -16.99
CA PRO A 324 8.67 19.84 -15.78
C PRO A 324 9.70 20.13 -14.69
N ASP A 325 9.34 21.01 -13.77
CA ASP A 325 10.19 21.26 -12.60
C ASP A 325 10.36 19.95 -11.81
N GLN A 326 11.50 19.77 -11.14
CA GLN A 326 11.72 18.52 -10.38
C GLN A 326 10.62 18.26 -9.35
N GLU A 327 10.05 19.33 -8.78
CA GLU A 327 8.95 19.26 -7.81
C GLU A 327 7.64 18.74 -8.42
N GLU A 328 7.46 18.85 -9.74
CA GLU A 328 6.29 18.36 -10.48
C GLU A 328 6.45 16.90 -10.95
N LEU A 329 7.56 16.24 -10.59
CA LEU A 329 7.77 14.81 -10.84
C LEU A 329 7.34 13.92 -9.67
N PHE A 330 6.90 14.51 -8.54
CA PHE A 330 6.68 13.82 -7.27
C PHE A 330 5.22 13.57 -6.94
#